data_AF-A0A3D1ZDD2-F1
#
_entry.id   AF-A0A3D1ZDD2-F1
#
_cell.length_a   1.000
_cell.length_b   1.000
_cell.length_c   1.000
_cell.angle_alpha   90.00
_cell.angle_beta   90.00
_cell.angle_gamma   90.00
#
_symmetry.space_group_name_H-M   'P 1'
#
loop_
_entity.id
_entity.type
_entity.pdbx_description
1 polymer ?
#
loop_
_entity_poly.entity_id
_entity_poly.type
_entity_poly.pdbx_seq_one_letter_code
_entity_poly.pdbx_strand_id
1 'polypeptide(L)'
;MVYSRTINGKEHTFGVSGKLIMNALVMYDHQTDTLWSQFLRKGVRGELAGTELEVIPAIQTTWGTWKELHPDTLVLDKRGRYSRDSYKGYYQDGRAGVIGETFSDDRLERKAMVVGVDIAGNTKAYPFRALSDNPVVNDTVGESHTLVYFDDSSGTALVYNREVDGNPLTFRLEGEPNGILTVLVDEETSSRWMAFNGTAIEGELKGQTLDRALSHLSFWFAWKDWNPDTELYSG
;
A
#
# COMPACT_ATOMS: atom_id res chain seq x y z
N MET A 1 1.55 5.89 1.53
CA MET A 1 2.50 6.43 0.52
C MET A 1 3.62 7.13 1.23
N VAL A 2 4.87 6.85 0.86
CA VAL A 2 6.06 7.49 1.41
C VAL A 2 6.96 7.84 0.22
N TYR A 3 7.60 9.01 0.25
CA TYR A 3 8.44 9.49 -0.83
C TYR A 3 9.80 9.93 -0.31
N SER A 4 10.82 9.83 -1.16
CA SER A 4 12.10 10.47 -0.94
C SER A 4 11.89 11.98 -0.87
N ARG A 5 12.51 12.60 0.14
CA ARG A 5 12.57 14.06 0.24
C ARG A 5 13.77 14.65 -0.51
N THR A 6 14.57 13.81 -1.15
CA THR A 6 15.69 14.25 -1.96
C THR A 6 15.24 14.36 -3.41
N ILE A 7 15.19 15.57 -3.95
CA ILE A 7 14.78 15.86 -5.33
C ILE A 7 15.96 16.52 -6.03
N ASN A 8 16.38 15.99 -7.18
CA ASN A 8 17.52 16.49 -7.94
C ASN A 8 18.80 16.67 -7.09
N GLY A 9 19.04 15.73 -6.17
CA GLY A 9 20.20 15.74 -5.27
C GLY A 9 20.15 16.76 -4.13
N LYS A 10 19.03 17.47 -3.96
CA LYS A 10 18.81 18.41 -2.85
C LYS A 10 17.77 17.89 -1.90
N GLU A 11 17.94 18.18 -0.63
CA GLU A 11 16.99 17.84 0.42
C GLU A 11 15.89 18.88 0.51
N HIS A 12 14.63 18.43 0.47
CA HIS A 12 13.44 19.26 0.59
C HIS A 12 12.68 18.95 1.90
N THR A 13 11.86 19.90 2.32
CA THR A 13 10.97 19.77 3.48
C THR A 13 9.57 20.17 3.07
N PHE A 14 8.58 19.40 3.52
CA PHE A 14 7.20 19.56 3.09
C PHE A 14 6.28 19.96 4.26
N GLY A 15 5.35 20.86 3.97
CA GLY A 15 4.25 21.25 4.84
C GLY A 15 2.89 20.87 4.25
N VAL A 16 1.84 21.10 5.04
CA VAL A 16 0.44 20.95 4.62
C VAL A 16 -0.02 22.26 3.98
N SER A 17 -0.44 22.24 2.72
CA SER A 17 -0.87 23.45 2.00
C SER A 17 -2.28 23.94 2.35
N GLY A 18 -3.07 23.11 3.06
CA GLY A 18 -4.51 23.33 3.27
C GLY A 18 -5.38 23.07 2.04
N LYS A 19 -4.79 22.59 0.93
CA LYS A 19 -5.49 22.25 -0.31
C LYS A 19 -5.66 20.74 -0.44
N LEU A 20 -6.72 20.37 -1.15
CA LEU A 20 -7.05 18.99 -1.50
C LEU A 20 -7.25 18.89 -3.01
N ILE A 21 -6.86 17.75 -3.59
CA ILE A 21 -7.30 17.30 -4.92
C ILE A 21 -7.99 15.96 -4.68
N MET A 22 -9.28 15.83 -5.00
CA MET A 22 -10.05 14.58 -4.80
C MET A 22 -9.86 13.99 -3.39
N ASN A 23 -10.03 14.83 -2.36
CA ASN A 23 -9.81 14.50 -0.94
C ASN A 23 -8.38 14.06 -0.54
N ALA A 24 -7.42 14.07 -1.45
CA ALA A 24 -6.01 13.81 -1.18
C ALA A 24 -5.27 15.11 -0.82
N LEU A 25 -4.38 15.03 0.17
CA LEU A 25 -3.53 16.14 0.60
C LEU A 25 -2.66 16.63 -0.57
N VAL A 26 -2.60 17.96 -0.73
CA VAL A 26 -1.55 18.63 -1.50
C VAL A 26 -0.47 19.12 -0.53
N MET A 27 0.75 18.64 -0.70
CA MET A 27 1.90 19.07 0.09
C MET A 27 2.48 20.36 -0.51
N TYR A 28 3.11 21.18 0.32
CA TYR A 28 3.82 22.39 -0.08
C TYR A 28 5.31 22.23 0.25
N ASP A 29 6.18 22.50 -0.72
CA ASP A 29 7.64 22.46 -0.58
C ASP A 29 8.18 23.82 -0.11
N HIS A 30 8.84 23.83 1.05
CA HIS A 30 9.39 25.04 1.65
C HIS A 30 10.55 25.67 0.86
N GLN A 31 11.21 24.90 0.00
CA GLN A 31 12.39 25.36 -0.75
C GLN A 31 12.02 26.06 -2.06
N THR A 32 10.92 25.65 -2.71
CA THR A 32 10.58 26.07 -4.09
C THR A 32 9.16 26.59 -4.26
N ASP A 33 8.39 26.65 -3.18
CA ASP A 33 6.95 26.93 -3.18
C ASP A 33 6.11 25.96 -4.02
N THR A 34 6.70 24.83 -4.46
CA THR A 34 6.01 23.85 -5.31
C THR A 34 4.93 23.13 -4.51
N LEU A 35 3.75 23.00 -5.12
CA LEU A 35 2.65 22.18 -4.65
C LEU A 35 2.77 20.78 -5.25
N TRP A 36 2.71 19.77 -4.40
CA TRP A 36 2.89 18.36 -4.76
C TRP A 36 1.63 17.57 -4.47
N SER A 37 1.18 16.79 -5.46
CA SER A 37 0.09 15.83 -5.26
C SER A 37 0.65 14.53 -4.75
N GLN A 38 0.19 14.07 -3.57
CA GLN A 38 0.58 12.78 -3.04
C GLN A 38 0.18 11.64 -3.98
N PHE A 39 -1.03 11.67 -4.54
CA PHE A 39 -1.54 10.56 -5.33
C PHE A 39 -0.86 10.50 -6.71
N LEU A 40 -0.69 11.65 -7.36
CA LEU A 40 -0.01 11.72 -8.67
C LEU A 40 1.51 11.60 -8.56
N ARG A 41 2.06 11.62 -7.34
CA ARG A 41 3.52 11.55 -7.08
C ARG A 41 4.31 12.64 -7.81
N LYS A 42 3.73 13.83 -8.01
CA LYS A 42 4.36 14.86 -8.84
C LYS A 42 4.10 16.28 -8.37
N GLY A 43 5.00 17.17 -8.75
CA GLY A 43 4.79 18.61 -8.66
C GLY A 43 3.65 19.02 -9.59
N VAL A 44 2.57 19.56 -9.04
CA VAL A 44 1.39 19.96 -9.82
C VAL A 44 1.37 21.45 -10.13
N ARG A 45 2.12 22.26 -9.37
CA ARG A 45 2.27 23.70 -9.59
C ARG A 45 3.50 24.24 -8.88
N GLY A 46 4.28 25.08 -9.53
CA GLY A 46 5.47 25.72 -8.96
C GLY A 46 6.71 25.46 -9.81
N GLU A 47 7.88 25.76 -9.25
CA GLU A 47 9.17 25.62 -9.94
C GLU A 47 9.43 24.17 -10.40
N LEU A 48 9.07 23.18 -9.59
CA LEU A 48 9.30 21.76 -9.86
C LEU A 48 8.04 21.07 -10.41
N ALA A 49 7.17 21.81 -11.11
CA ALA A 49 6.00 21.23 -11.74
C ALA A 49 6.39 20.18 -12.80
N GLY A 50 5.72 19.04 -12.79
CA GLY A 50 6.00 17.88 -13.65
C GLY A 50 7.10 16.95 -13.13
N THR A 51 7.88 17.36 -12.12
CA THR A 51 8.87 16.47 -11.48
C THR A 51 8.16 15.39 -10.67
N GLU A 52 8.63 14.14 -10.79
CA GLU A 52 8.12 12.99 -10.05
C GLU A 52 8.85 12.79 -8.72
N LEU A 53 8.11 12.29 -7.72
CA LEU A 53 8.62 11.89 -6.42
C LEU A 53 8.99 10.41 -6.46
N GLU A 54 10.23 10.11 -6.07
CA GLU A 54 10.68 8.74 -5.84
C GLU A 54 9.88 8.12 -4.69
N VAL A 55 9.25 6.97 -4.93
CA VAL A 55 8.49 6.25 -3.91
C VAL A 55 9.45 5.45 -3.03
N ILE A 56 9.25 5.53 -1.72
CA ILE A 56 9.90 4.64 -0.77
C ILE A 56 8.90 3.55 -0.36
N PRO A 57 9.24 2.26 -0.53
CA PRO A 57 8.42 1.17 -0.03
C PRO A 57 8.15 1.34 1.47
N ALA A 58 6.89 1.21 1.85
CA ALA A 58 6.48 1.32 3.25
C ALA A 58 5.43 0.25 3.56
N ILE A 59 5.42 -0.17 4.82
CA ILE A 59 4.43 -1.12 5.35
C ILE A 59 3.50 -0.34 6.27
N GLN A 60 2.20 -0.47 6.04
CA GLN A 60 1.19 -0.03 6.98
C GLN A 60 0.75 -1.24 7.80
N THR A 61 1.01 -1.20 9.10
CA THR A 61 0.74 -2.29 10.03
C THR A 61 0.50 -1.74 11.44
N THR A 62 0.18 -2.61 12.40
CA THR A 62 0.04 -2.22 13.80
C THR A 62 1.40 -1.99 14.46
N TRP A 63 1.43 -1.20 15.53
CA TRP A 63 2.64 -1.02 16.32
C TRP A 63 3.15 -2.32 16.96
N GLY A 64 2.25 -3.26 17.28
CA GLY A 64 2.64 -4.58 17.81
C GLY A 64 3.46 -5.35 16.78
N THR A 65 2.88 -5.56 15.60
CA THR A 65 3.51 -6.24 14.46
C THR A 65 4.83 -5.56 14.05
N TRP A 66 4.87 -4.23 13.98
CA TRP A 66 6.10 -3.50 13.63
C TRP A 66 7.24 -3.75 14.63
N LYS A 67 6.95 -3.73 15.94
CA LYS A 67 7.97 -3.99 16.97
C LYS A 67 8.46 -5.44 16.97
N GLU A 68 7.61 -6.40 16.62
CA GLU A 68 8.04 -7.79 16.49
C GLU A 68 9.03 -7.94 15.32
N LEU A 69 8.78 -7.25 14.19
CA LEU A 69 9.70 -7.21 13.05
C LEU A 69 10.98 -6.40 13.33
N HIS A 70 10.86 -5.33 14.12
CA HIS A 70 11.94 -4.37 14.38
C HIS A 70 12.03 -4.05 15.88
N PRO A 71 12.56 -4.97 16.70
CA PRO A 71 12.54 -4.83 18.17
C PRO A 71 13.33 -3.61 18.68
N ASP A 72 14.37 -3.20 17.94
CA ASP A 72 15.23 -2.06 18.29
C ASP A 72 14.73 -0.71 17.72
N THR A 73 13.57 -0.70 17.07
CA THR A 73 13.01 0.51 16.44
C THR A 73 12.65 1.58 17.48
N LEU A 74 12.78 2.84 17.09
CA LEU A 74 12.38 3.98 17.90
C LEU A 74 11.15 4.65 17.30
N VAL A 75 10.23 5.09 18.16
CA VAL A 75 9.07 5.91 17.77
C VAL A 75 9.23 7.32 18.35
N LEU A 76 8.94 8.34 17.54
CA LEU A 76 8.93 9.72 18.00
C LEU A 76 7.73 9.95 18.94
N ASP A 77 8.00 10.14 20.23
CA ASP A 77 6.99 10.50 21.22
C ASP A 77 6.83 12.03 21.33
N LYS A 78 5.70 12.55 20.83
CA LYS A 78 5.29 13.96 20.97
C LYS A 78 4.51 14.24 22.27
N ARG A 79 4.48 13.32 23.23
CA ARG A 79 3.74 13.39 24.52
C ARG A 79 2.23 13.59 24.36
N GLY A 80 1.65 13.02 23.30
CA GLY A 80 0.23 13.09 22.99
C GLY A 80 -0.64 12.05 23.71
N ARG A 81 -1.96 12.15 23.57
CA ARG A 81 -2.90 11.09 24.00
C ARG A 81 -3.07 10.06 22.88
N TYR A 82 -2.21 9.05 22.84
CA TYR A 82 -2.23 7.98 21.81
C TYR A 82 -3.39 6.97 21.95
N SER A 83 -4.18 7.04 23.02
CA SER A 83 -5.28 6.11 23.28
C SER A 83 -6.63 6.52 22.69
N ARG A 84 -6.69 7.66 21.98
CA ARG A 84 -7.92 8.14 21.33
C ARG A 84 -7.69 8.35 19.86
N ASP A 85 -8.55 7.74 19.06
CA ASP A 85 -8.67 8.00 17.65
C ASP A 85 -9.63 9.18 17.41
N SER A 86 -9.07 10.34 17.08
CA SER A 86 -9.84 11.55 16.74
C SER A 86 -10.64 11.43 15.45
N TYR A 87 -10.36 10.42 14.62
CA TYR A 87 -10.99 10.22 13.32
C TYR A 87 -12.02 9.07 13.32
N LYS A 88 -12.29 8.44 14.47
CA LYS A 88 -13.28 7.37 14.58
C LYS A 88 -14.62 7.70 13.92
N GLY A 89 -15.15 8.91 14.19
CA GLY A 89 -16.42 9.35 13.60
C GLY A 89 -16.35 9.52 12.08
N TYR A 90 -15.19 9.94 11.57
CA TYR A 90 -14.95 9.99 10.13
C TYR A 90 -14.99 8.59 9.54
N TYR A 91 -14.25 7.61 10.08
CA TYR A 91 -14.24 6.25 9.50
C TYR A 91 -15.60 5.56 9.46
N GLN A 92 -16.50 5.93 10.38
CA GLN A 92 -17.83 5.32 10.52
C GLN A 92 -18.94 6.04 9.76
N ASP A 93 -18.71 7.26 9.28
CA ASP A 93 -19.69 7.95 8.46
C ASP A 93 -19.69 7.41 7.01
N GLY A 94 -20.84 7.46 6.34
CA GLY A 94 -20.99 6.99 4.96
C GLY A 94 -20.61 8.00 3.88
N ARG A 95 -19.93 9.11 4.20
CA ARG A 95 -19.63 10.20 3.26
C ARG A 95 -18.31 9.96 2.51
N ALA A 96 -18.25 10.39 1.25
CA ALA A 96 -17.01 10.43 0.49
C ALA A 96 -16.16 11.65 0.86
N GLY A 97 -15.33 11.52 1.91
CA GLY A 97 -14.39 12.56 2.29
C GLY A 97 -15.06 13.89 2.70
N VAL A 98 -14.32 14.99 2.53
CA VAL A 98 -14.76 16.36 2.87
C VAL A 98 -15.45 17.03 1.68
N ILE A 99 -14.96 16.76 0.47
CA ILE A 99 -15.41 17.43 -0.77
C ILE A 99 -16.49 16.61 -1.51
N GLY A 100 -16.62 15.32 -1.21
CA GLY A 100 -17.42 14.37 -2.01
C GLY A 100 -16.55 13.52 -2.93
N GLU A 101 -17.17 12.57 -3.62
CA GLU A 101 -16.54 11.77 -4.69
C GLU A 101 -16.89 12.37 -6.06
N THR A 102 -15.96 12.27 -7.00
CA THR A 102 -16.16 12.59 -8.42
C THR A 102 -16.75 11.40 -9.16
N PHE A 103 -16.25 10.20 -8.87
CA PHE A 103 -16.65 8.94 -9.49
C PHE A 103 -17.29 8.02 -8.43
N SER A 104 -18.62 8.05 -8.35
CA SER A 104 -19.36 7.09 -7.51
C SER A 104 -19.32 5.69 -8.13
N ASP A 105 -19.15 4.68 -7.29
CA ASP A 105 -19.08 3.28 -7.69
C ASP A 105 -19.70 2.40 -6.59
N ASP A 106 -20.75 1.67 -6.93
CA ASP A 106 -21.58 0.89 -6.00
C ASP A 106 -21.08 -0.54 -5.79
N ARG A 107 -19.98 -0.95 -6.44
CA ARG A 107 -19.38 -2.28 -6.24
C ARG A 107 -18.87 -2.48 -4.81
N LEU A 108 -18.54 -1.41 -4.10
CA LEU A 108 -18.17 -1.41 -2.69
C LEU A 108 -18.77 -0.21 -1.95
N GLU A 109 -18.90 -0.33 -0.63
CA GLU A 109 -19.17 0.82 0.22
C GLU A 109 -18.05 1.86 0.09
N ARG A 110 -18.39 3.16 0.14
CA ARG A 110 -17.43 4.26 -0.04
C ARG A 110 -16.17 4.10 0.82
N LYS A 111 -16.34 3.76 2.10
CA LYS A 111 -15.23 3.58 3.06
C LYS A 111 -14.81 2.13 3.25
N ALA A 112 -15.16 1.24 2.32
CA ALA A 112 -14.51 -0.06 2.25
C ALA A 112 -13.00 0.15 2.07
N MET A 113 -12.21 -0.55 2.89
CA MET A 113 -10.76 -0.54 2.76
C MET A 113 -10.36 -1.44 1.59
N VAL A 114 -9.45 -0.92 0.77
CA VAL A 114 -8.83 -1.65 -0.33
C VAL A 114 -7.32 -1.47 -0.28
N VAL A 115 -6.59 -2.48 -0.76
CA VAL A 115 -5.25 -2.25 -1.29
C VAL A 115 -5.37 -2.06 -2.80
N GLY A 116 -5.04 -0.87 -3.27
CA GLY A 116 -4.95 -0.53 -4.68
C GLY A 116 -3.55 -0.79 -5.20
N VAL A 117 -3.45 -1.38 -6.38
CA VAL A 117 -2.23 -1.66 -7.13
C VAL A 117 -2.27 -0.85 -8.42
N ASP A 118 -1.19 -0.15 -8.74
CA ASP A 118 -0.99 0.55 -10.00
C ASP A 118 0.37 0.11 -10.57
N ILE A 119 0.32 -0.70 -11.62
CA ILE A 119 1.51 -1.20 -12.32
C ILE A 119 1.41 -0.80 -13.80
N ALA A 120 2.28 0.14 -14.18
CA ALA A 120 2.33 0.70 -15.54
C ALA A 120 0.96 1.23 -16.02
N GLY A 121 0.15 1.82 -15.12
CA GLY A 121 -1.18 2.33 -15.44
C GLY A 121 -2.30 1.28 -15.44
N ASN A 122 -1.96 0.00 -15.24
CA ASN A 122 -2.95 -1.03 -14.99
C ASN A 122 -3.31 -1.02 -13.51
N THR A 123 -4.55 -0.62 -13.21
CA THR A 123 -4.98 -0.39 -11.83
C THR A 123 -5.99 -1.44 -11.40
N LYS A 124 -5.75 -2.06 -10.24
CA LYS A 124 -6.65 -3.06 -9.64
C LYS A 124 -6.75 -2.85 -8.13
N ALA A 125 -7.96 -3.01 -7.59
CA ALA A 125 -8.21 -2.91 -6.16
C ALA A 125 -8.59 -4.27 -5.57
N TYR A 126 -8.03 -4.57 -4.40
CA TYR A 126 -8.33 -5.76 -3.63
C TYR A 126 -9.01 -5.36 -2.32
N PRO A 127 -10.32 -5.66 -2.16
CA PRO A 127 -11.06 -5.33 -0.94
C PRO A 127 -10.51 -6.12 0.24
N PHE A 128 -10.35 -5.47 1.39
CA PHE A 128 -9.90 -6.14 2.61
C PHE A 128 -10.81 -7.31 2.98
N ARG A 129 -12.13 -7.15 2.81
CA ARG A 129 -13.09 -8.23 3.05
C ARG A 129 -12.82 -9.47 2.20
N ALA A 130 -12.56 -9.29 0.90
CA ALA A 130 -12.26 -10.40 0.00
C ALA A 130 -10.89 -11.05 0.36
N LEU A 131 -9.93 -10.23 0.80
CA LEU A 131 -8.64 -10.71 1.27
C LEU A 131 -8.71 -11.39 2.65
N SER A 132 -9.65 -11.05 3.52
CA SER A 132 -9.89 -11.79 4.76
C SER A 132 -10.39 -13.21 4.46
N ASP A 133 -11.20 -13.38 3.41
CA ASP A 133 -11.69 -14.69 2.96
C ASP A 133 -10.61 -15.47 2.20
N ASN A 134 -9.81 -14.79 1.36
CA ASN A 134 -8.72 -15.34 0.56
C ASN A 134 -7.43 -14.54 0.78
N PRO A 135 -6.65 -14.83 1.84
CA PRO A 135 -5.50 -14.03 2.26
C PRO A 135 -4.27 -14.13 1.36
N VAL A 136 -4.24 -15.07 0.41
CA VAL A 136 -3.17 -15.22 -0.57
C VAL A 136 -3.80 -15.26 -1.96
N VAL A 137 -3.50 -14.24 -2.76
CA VAL A 137 -4.01 -14.10 -4.13
C VAL A 137 -2.83 -14.08 -5.09
N ASN A 138 -2.77 -15.09 -5.96
CA ASN A 138 -1.89 -15.11 -7.13
C ASN A 138 -2.66 -14.50 -8.30
N ASP A 139 -2.31 -13.30 -8.69
CA ASP A 139 -3.01 -12.53 -9.71
C ASP A 139 -2.07 -12.07 -10.82
N THR A 140 -2.64 -11.44 -11.85
CA THR A 140 -1.94 -10.71 -12.88
C THR A 140 -2.57 -9.33 -13.04
N VAL A 141 -1.77 -8.27 -12.92
CA VAL A 141 -2.19 -6.89 -13.12
C VAL A 141 -1.45 -6.34 -14.33
N GLY A 142 -2.17 -6.12 -15.43
CA GLY A 142 -1.54 -5.88 -16.74
C GLY A 142 -0.72 -7.10 -17.17
N GLU A 143 0.60 -6.92 -17.32
CA GLU A 143 1.54 -8.00 -17.64
C GLU A 143 2.29 -8.53 -16.40
N SER A 144 2.12 -7.90 -15.23
CA SER A 144 2.91 -8.23 -14.04
C SER A 144 2.24 -9.28 -13.17
N HIS A 145 2.99 -10.34 -12.88
CA HIS A 145 2.57 -11.40 -11.97
C HIS A 145 2.64 -10.92 -10.52
N THR A 146 1.47 -10.81 -9.89
CA THR A 146 1.31 -10.15 -8.60
C THR A 146 0.90 -11.15 -7.53
N LEU A 147 1.57 -11.12 -6.39
CA LEU A 147 1.14 -11.79 -5.17
C LEU A 147 0.58 -10.74 -4.21
N VAL A 148 -0.67 -10.92 -3.78
CA VAL A 148 -1.24 -10.16 -2.66
C VAL A 148 -1.35 -11.09 -1.46
N TYR A 149 -0.69 -10.72 -0.37
CA TYR A 149 -0.85 -11.34 0.95
C TYR A 149 -1.52 -10.38 1.92
N PHE A 150 -2.47 -10.87 2.71
CA PHE A 150 -3.17 -10.09 3.72
C PHE A 150 -3.14 -10.77 5.08
N ASP A 151 -2.68 -10.03 6.07
CA ASP A 151 -2.80 -10.40 7.48
C ASP A 151 -3.96 -9.64 8.13
N ASP A 152 -5.06 -10.33 8.33
CA ASP A 152 -6.30 -9.77 8.89
C ASP A 152 -6.10 -9.20 10.29
N SER A 153 -5.27 -9.86 11.11
CA SER A 153 -5.03 -9.48 12.51
C SER A 153 -4.42 -8.10 12.68
N SER A 154 -3.54 -7.71 11.75
CA SER A 154 -2.87 -6.41 11.74
C SER A 154 -3.40 -5.44 10.68
N GLY A 155 -4.30 -5.91 9.80
CA GLY A 155 -4.77 -5.18 8.63
C GLY A 155 -3.65 -4.88 7.63
N THR A 156 -2.60 -5.69 7.61
CA THR A 156 -1.42 -5.48 6.77
C THR A 156 -1.64 -6.13 5.42
N ALA A 157 -1.66 -5.33 4.35
CA ALA A 157 -1.71 -5.81 2.98
C ALA A 157 -0.33 -5.66 2.31
N LEU A 158 0.17 -6.75 1.74
CA LEU A 158 1.49 -6.85 1.15
C LEU A 158 1.36 -7.29 -0.30
N VAL A 159 1.90 -6.48 -1.22
CA VAL A 159 1.88 -6.78 -2.66
C VAL A 159 3.31 -6.98 -3.16
N TYR A 160 3.55 -8.07 -3.86
CA TYR A 160 4.85 -8.45 -4.41
C TYR A 160 4.77 -8.76 -5.90
N ASN A 161 5.87 -8.57 -6.61
CA ASN A 161 6.12 -9.29 -7.86
C ASN A 161 6.45 -10.74 -7.49
N ARG A 162 5.73 -11.70 -8.08
CA ARG A 162 5.89 -13.13 -7.81
C ARG A 162 6.78 -13.84 -8.84
N GLU A 163 7.48 -13.09 -9.69
CA GLU A 163 8.51 -13.64 -10.59
C GLU A 163 9.86 -13.76 -9.89
N VAL A 164 10.46 -14.94 -9.97
CA VAL A 164 11.82 -15.22 -9.51
C VAL A 164 12.60 -15.83 -10.66
N ASP A 165 13.75 -15.24 -10.99
CA ASP A 165 14.59 -15.65 -12.12
C ASP A 165 13.80 -15.77 -13.46
N GLY A 166 12.81 -14.89 -13.65
CA GLY A 166 11.97 -14.82 -14.84
C GLY A 166 10.81 -15.83 -14.88
N ASN A 167 10.58 -16.58 -13.80
CA ASN A 167 9.47 -17.54 -13.71
C ASN A 167 8.42 -17.07 -12.69
N PRO A 168 7.13 -16.95 -13.06
CA PRO A 168 6.07 -16.76 -12.07
C PRO A 168 6.00 -17.94 -11.11
N LEU A 169 5.97 -17.63 -9.82
CA LEU A 169 5.70 -18.59 -8.76
C LEU A 169 4.24 -18.50 -8.28
N THR A 170 3.65 -19.63 -7.94
CA THR A 170 2.28 -19.75 -7.42
C THR A 170 2.34 -20.08 -5.94
N PHE A 171 1.83 -19.18 -5.11
CA PHE A 171 1.93 -19.30 -3.65
C PHE A 171 0.66 -19.81 -3.01
N ARG A 172 0.82 -20.66 -1.99
CA ARG A 172 -0.26 -21.06 -1.08
C ARG A 172 0.18 -20.90 0.37
N LEU A 173 -0.78 -20.75 1.28
CA LEU A 173 -0.49 -20.78 2.72
C LEU A 173 0.00 -22.15 3.16
N GLU A 174 0.95 -22.15 4.09
CA GLU A 174 1.31 -23.31 4.88
C GLU A 174 0.64 -23.24 6.26
N GLY A 175 -0.41 -24.03 6.45
CA GLY A 175 -1.19 -24.00 7.69
C GLY A 175 -1.97 -22.69 7.87
N GLU A 176 -2.26 -22.36 9.13
CA GLU A 176 -3.00 -21.15 9.47
C GLU A 176 -2.07 -19.92 9.54
N PRO A 177 -2.55 -18.72 9.13
CA PRO A 177 -1.81 -17.48 9.33
C PRO A 177 -1.40 -17.28 10.79
N ASN A 178 -0.14 -16.89 11.00
CA ASN A 178 0.46 -16.70 12.31
C ASN A 178 1.26 -15.40 12.37
N GLY A 179 0.61 -14.30 11.96
CA GLY A 179 1.22 -12.97 11.93
C GLY A 179 2.53 -12.97 11.14
N ILE A 180 3.58 -12.41 11.75
CA ILE A 180 4.90 -12.26 11.10
C ILE A 180 5.59 -13.58 10.76
N LEU A 181 5.14 -14.70 11.34
CA LEU A 181 5.67 -16.04 11.10
C LEU A 181 4.87 -16.81 10.05
N THR A 182 3.90 -16.17 9.38
CA THR A 182 3.13 -16.82 8.32
C THR A 182 4.05 -17.27 7.19
N VAL A 183 3.94 -18.55 6.83
CA VAL A 183 4.73 -19.17 5.76
C VAL A 183 3.88 -19.39 4.53
N LEU A 184 4.42 -19.01 3.38
CA LEU A 184 3.92 -19.35 2.06
C LEU A 184 4.79 -20.45 1.46
N VAL A 185 4.21 -21.29 0.61
CA VAL A 185 4.95 -22.27 -0.18
C VAL A 185 4.67 -22.01 -1.65
N ASP A 186 5.72 -21.92 -2.47
CA ASP A 186 5.55 -21.91 -3.92
C ASP A 186 5.32 -23.34 -4.46
N GLU A 187 4.47 -23.48 -5.46
CA GLU A 187 4.11 -24.79 -6.01
C GLU A 187 5.19 -25.34 -6.95
N GLU A 188 6.00 -24.47 -7.55
CA GLU A 188 6.98 -24.82 -8.58
C GLU A 188 8.23 -25.50 -8.01
N THR A 189 8.73 -25.05 -6.87
CA THR A 189 9.95 -25.55 -6.22
C THR A 189 9.71 -26.08 -4.81
N SER A 190 8.51 -25.89 -4.26
CA SER A 190 8.18 -26.20 -2.86
C SER A 190 9.06 -25.45 -1.85
N SER A 191 9.64 -24.30 -2.23
CA SER A 191 10.38 -23.46 -1.30
C SER A 191 9.42 -22.77 -0.33
N ARG A 192 9.87 -22.54 0.90
CA ARG A 192 9.06 -21.91 1.97
C ARG A 192 9.51 -20.48 2.15
N TRP A 193 8.55 -19.57 2.24
CA TRP A 193 8.75 -18.13 2.21
C TRP A 193 8.07 -17.46 3.39
N MET A 194 8.74 -16.50 4.01
CA MET A 194 8.13 -15.65 5.03
C MET A 194 7.23 -14.61 4.35
N ALA A 195 5.92 -14.69 4.58
CA ALA A 195 4.94 -13.85 3.89
C ALA A 195 5.16 -12.34 4.12
N PHE A 196 5.65 -11.98 5.31
CA PHE A 196 5.80 -10.59 5.74
C PHE A 196 6.96 -9.84 5.10
N ASN A 197 8.02 -10.53 4.69
CA ASN A 197 9.20 -9.92 4.05
C ASN A 197 9.51 -10.51 2.67
N GLY A 198 8.73 -11.48 2.20
CA GLY A 198 8.91 -12.12 0.90
C GLY A 198 10.22 -12.89 0.76
N THR A 199 10.86 -13.33 1.85
CA THR A 199 12.14 -14.04 1.79
C THR A 199 11.95 -15.55 1.85
N ALA A 200 12.60 -16.28 0.95
CA ALA A 200 12.67 -17.73 0.99
C ALA A 200 13.58 -18.19 2.14
N ILE A 201 13.03 -18.97 3.07
CA ILE A 201 13.73 -19.44 4.27
C ILE A 201 14.21 -20.89 4.15
N GLU A 202 13.62 -21.67 3.25
CA GLU A 202 13.92 -23.08 3.01
C GLU A 202 13.58 -23.47 1.57
N GLY A 203 14.19 -24.54 1.06
CA GLY A 203 13.99 -25.04 -0.30
C GLY A 203 15.05 -24.57 -1.28
N GLU A 204 14.77 -24.80 -2.56
CA GLU A 204 15.66 -24.47 -3.69
C GLU A 204 15.97 -22.97 -3.76
N LEU A 205 14.95 -22.14 -3.53
CA LEU A 205 15.05 -20.68 -3.67
C LEU A 205 15.53 -19.98 -2.40
N LYS A 206 16.00 -20.72 -1.38
CA LYS A 206 16.42 -20.17 -0.09
C LYS A 206 17.37 -18.98 -0.24
N GLY A 207 17.03 -17.87 0.41
CA GLY A 207 17.78 -16.61 0.39
C GLY A 207 17.32 -15.62 -0.68
N GLN A 208 16.51 -16.04 -1.65
CA GLN A 208 15.86 -15.13 -2.59
C GLN A 208 14.80 -14.29 -1.88
N THR A 209 14.52 -13.12 -2.44
CA THR A 209 13.51 -12.18 -1.93
C THR A 209 12.59 -11.71 -3.04
N LEU A 210 11.29 -11.65 -2.77
CA LEU A 210 10.32 -11.06 -3.68
C LEU A 210 10.38 -9.53 -3.65
N ASP A 211 10.33 -8.92 -4.83
CA ASP A 211 10.28 -7.46 -4.96
C ASP A 211 8.90 -6.93 -4.56
N ARG A 212 8.89 -5.82 -3.82
CA ARG A 212 7.65 -5.13 -3.43
C ARG A 212 7.05 -4.40 -4.63
N ALA A 213 5.81 -4.70 -4.96
CA ALA A 213 5.06 -3.90 -5.93
C ALA A 213 4.52 -2.62 -5.26
N LEU A 214 4.38 -1.56 -6.04
CA LEU A 214 3.77 -0.32 -5.58
C LEU A 214 2.30 -0.56 -5.26
N SER A 215 1.91 -0.31 -4.01
CA SER A 215 0.52 -0.44 -3.57
C SER A 215 0.13 0.62 -2.56
N HIS A 216 -1.17 0.84 -2.46
CA HIS A 216 -1.78 1.94 -1.72
C HIS A 216 -2.95 1.42 -0.90
N LEU A 217 -2.89 1.56 0.42
CA LEU A 217 -4.06 1.36 1.26
C LEU A 217 -4.91 2.62 1.22
N SER A 218 -6.20 2.47 0.92
CA SER A 218 -7.13 3.60 0.80
C SER A 218 -8.57 3.16 0.99
N PHE A 219 -9.43 4.13 1.26
CA PHE A 219 -10.87 3.94 1.10
C PHE A 219 -11.23 3.84 -0.39
N TRP A 220 -12.24 3.03 -0.69
CA TRP A 220 -12.70 2.78 -2.04
C TRP A 220 -13.04 4.06 -2.81
N PHE A 221 -13.80 4.98 -2.21
CA PHE A 221 -14.17 6.24 -2.88
C PHE A 221 -12.93 7.05 -3.32
N ALA A 222 -11.89 7.06 -2.48
CA ALA A 222 -10.68 7.80 -2.75
C ALA A 222 -9.86 7.10 -3.85
N TRP A 223 -9.70 5.78 -3.79
CA TRP A 223 -9.03 5.03 -4.86
C TRP A 223 -9.73 5.21 -6.20
N LYS A 224 -11.06 5.08 -6.20
CA LYS A 224 -11.90 5.17 -7.39
C LYS A 224 -11.84 6.54 -8.05
N ASP A 225 -11.81 7.61 -7.26
CA ASP A 225 -11.72 8.98 -7.78
C ASP A 225 -10.46 9.20 -8.64
N TRP A 226 -9.36 8.56 -8.24
CA TRP A 226 -8.09 8.67 -8.96
C TRP A 226 -7.89 7.61 -10.05
N ASN A 227 -8.53 6.43 -9.90
CA ASN A 227 -8.44 5.32 -10.84
C ASN A 227 -9.86 4.90 -11.29
N PRO A 228 -10.53 5.72 -12.12
CA PRO A 228 -11.92 5.51 -12.48
C PRO A 228 -12.16 4.22 -13.28
N ASP A 229 -11.13 3.70 -13.94
CA ASP A 229 -11.22 2.45 -14.72
C ASP A 229 -10.66 1.24 -13.96
N THR A 230 -10.36 1.39 -12.66
CA THR A 230 -9.79 0.31 -11.85
C THR A 230 -10.63 -0.96 -11.88
N GLU A 231 -9.96 -2.08 -12.14
CA GLU A 231 -10.49 -3.41 -11.91
C GLU A 231 -10.71 -3.62 -10.41
N LEU A 232 -11.65 -4.51 -10.10
CA LEU A 232 -11.98 -4.89 -8.74
C LEU A 232 -11.85 -6.41 -8.60
N TYR A 233 -11.04 -6.87 -7.66
CA TYR A 233 -10.96 -8.27 -7.31
C TYR A 233 -12.25 -8.72 -6.58
N SER A 234 -12.90 -9.76 -7.09
CA SER A 234 -14.21 -10.23 -6.61
C SER A 234 -14.14 -11.46 -5.68
N GLY A 235 -12.95 -12.02 -5.44
CA GLY A 235 -12.81 -13.36 -4.87
C GLY A 235 -12.80 -14.42 -5.97
#